data_AF-A0A6B3CMW4-F1
#
_entry.id   AF-A0A6B3CMW4-F1
#
_cell.length_a   1.000
_cell.length_b   1.000
_cell.length_c   1.000
_cell.angle_alpha   90.00
_cell.angle_beta   90.00
_cell.angle_gamma   90.00
#
_symmetry.space_group_name_H-M   'P 1'
#
loop_
_entity.id
_entity.type
_entity.pdbx_description
1 polymer ?
#
loop_
_entity_poly.entity_id
_entity_poly.type
_entity_poly.pdbx_seq_one_letter_code
_entity_poly.pdbx_strand_id
1 'polypeptide(L)'
;MTEQTGEGEARTADVARLLRHPAVFLPGPVPREGRIAFWDPHDPHTGGGSHADGDPWRPDPAPERAGTPFAYADATARPDTVPYTSARLTVVRPDDATGPGGVRTAEVPAALLSVTDALPLLVRARQQASAHPATRCWGAAALHALHLVARGRILPGLTADGHDAWRAGPSDAEDVAHLRAV
;
A
#
# COMPACT_ATOMS: atom_id res chain seq x y z
N MET A 1 18.74 5.81 18.02
CA MET A 1 18.01 4.53 17.92
C MET A 1 17.35 4.51 16.55
N THR A 2 18.14 4.15 15.55
CA THR A 2 17.74 4.09 14.14
C THR A 2 17.13 2.71 13.92
N GLU A 3 15.80 2.64 13.80
CA GLU A 3 15.12 1.46 13.28
C GLU A 3 15.54 1.31 11.81
N GLN A 4 16.55 0.46 11.57
CA GLN A 4 16.91 0.02 10.23
C GLN A 4 15.79 -0.90 9.74
N THR A 5 14.83 -0.34 9.02
CA THR A 5 13.96 -1.11 8.14
C THR A 5 14.86 -1.88 7.19
N GLY A 6 15.00 -3.19 7.40
CA GLY A 6 15.74 -4.05 6.48
C GLY A 6 15.03 -4.06 5.13
N GLU A 7 15.47 -3.22 4.19
CA GLU A 7 14.99 -3.25 2.81
C GLU A 7 15.41 -4.59 2.19
N GLY A 8 14.43 -5.44 1.92
CA GLY A 8 14.64 -6.76 1.35
C GLY A 8 14.71 -6.77 -0.17
N GLU A 9 14.71 -7.98 -0.72
CA GLU A 9 14.83 -8.26 -2.15
C GLU A 9 13.64 -7.70 -2.97
N ALA A 10 13.92 -7.29 -4.22
CA ALA A 10 12.88 -6.91 -5.17
C ALA A 10 12.11 -8.15 -5.67
N ARG A 11 10.79 -8.11 -5.59
CA ARG A 11 9.86 -9.20 -5.92
C ARG A 11 8.67 -8.68 -6.72
N THR A 12 7.77 -9.58 -7.12
CA THR A 12 6.50 -9.22 -7.78
C THR A 12 5.31 -9.75 -7.00
N ALA A 13 4.25 -8.95 -6.92
CA ALA A 13 3.04 -9.28 -6.19
C ALA A 13 1.81 -9.20 -7.10
N ASP A 14 0.81 -10.06 -6.83
CA ASP A 14 -0.51 -9.95 -7.46
C ASP A 14 -1.25 -8.70 -6.95
N VAL A 15 -1.67 -7.84 -7.87
CA VAL A 15 -2.33 -6.57 -7.55
C VAL A 15 -3.66 -6.81 -6.83
N ALA A 16 -4.47 -7.78 -7.27
CA ALA A 16 -5.77 -8.02 -6.68
C ALA A 16 -5.65 -8.48 -5.21
N ARG A 17 -4.60 -9.25 -4.89
CA ARG A 17 -4.24 -9.63 -3.52
C ARG A 17 -3.79 -8.40 -2.72
N LEU A 18 -2.86 -7.60 -3.23
CA LEU A 18 -2.39 -6.38 -2.54
C LEU A 18 -3.54 -5.45 -2.15
N LEU A 19 -4.48 -5.19 -3.07
CA LEU A 19 -5.55 -4.23 -2.84
C LEU A 19 -6.54 -4.65 -1.73
N ARG A 20 -6.60 -5.94 -1.38
CA ARG A 20 -7.43 -6.46 -0.28
C ARG A 20 -6.86 -6.21 1.11
N HIS A 21 -5.64 -5.70 1.19
CA HIS A 21 -4.94 -5.47 2.45
C HIS A 21 -4.77 -3.98 2.73
N PRO A 22 -4.62 -3.59 4.00
CA PRO A 22 -4.41 -2.19 4.37
C PRO A 22 -3.13 -1.62 3.75
N ALA A 23 -3.20 -0.33 3.42
CA ALA A 23 -2.09 0.44 2.87
C ALA A 23 -1.78 1.68 3.72
N VAL A 24 -0.51 2.09 3.72
CA VAL A 24 -0.01 3.28 4.44
C VAL A 24 1.14 3.90 3.66
N PHE A 25 1.22 5.23 3.68
CA PHE A 25 2.36 5.96 3.16
C PHE A 25 3.49 6.01 4.19
N LEU A 26 4.68 5.59 3.78
CA LEU A 26 5.92 5.73 4.53
C LEU A 26 6.72 6.90 3.92
N PRO A 27 6.91 8.00 4.66
CA PRO A 27 7.67 9.14 4.16
C PRO A 27 9.15 8.77 4.00
N GLY A 28 9.74 9.18 2.87
CA GLY A 28 11.19 9.16 2.66
C GLY A 28 11.81 10.53 3.00
N PRO A 29 13.16 10.63 3.05
CA PRO A 29 13.87 11.89 3.23
C PRO A 29 13.46 12.97 2.23
N VAL A 30 13.16 12.56 0.99
CA VAL A 30 12.55 13.40 -0.04
C VAL A 30 11.22 12.82 -0.51
N PRO A 31 10.27 13.64 -1.01
CA PRO A 31 8.93 13.16 -1.40
C PRO A 31 8.94 11.99 -2.39
N ARG A 32 9.86 11.99 -3.35
CA ARG A 32 10.01 10.93 -4.36
C ARG A 32 10.54 9.60 -3.82
N GLU A 33 11.13 9.62 -2.62
CA GLU A 33 11.61 8.42 -1.93
C GLU A 33 10.56 7.81 -0.99
N GLY A 34 9.39 8.44 -0.86
CA GLY A 34 8.27 7.83 -0.16
C GLY A 34 7.88 6.47 -0.74
N ARG A 35 7.25 5.64 0.08
CA ARG A 35 6.75 4.31 -0.30
C ARG A 35 5.30 4.14 0.14
N ILE A 36 4.57 3.29 -0.57
CA ILE A 36 3.28 2.78 -0.09
C ILE A 36 3.50 1.35 0.37
N ALA A 37 3.19 1.07 1.63
CA ALA A 37 3.32 -0.25 2.20
C ALA A 37 1.96 -0.93 2.31
N PHE A 38 1.86 -2.17 1.83
CA PHE A 38 0.74 -3.06 2.06
C PHE A 38 1.15 -4.14 3.06
N TRP A 39 0.35 -4.41 4.09
CA TRP A 39 0.67 -5.42 5.11
C TRP A 39 -0.55 -6.27 5.45
N ASP A 40 -0.31 -7.48 5.95
CA ASP A 40 -1.39 -8.33 6.45
C ASP A 40 -1.65 -8.10 7.94
N PRO A 41 -2.82 -7.58 8.34
CA PRO A 41 -3.19 -7.45 9.73
C PRO A 41 -3.44 -8.81 10.40
N HIS A 42 -3.57 -9.93 9.69
CA HIS A 42 -3.84 -11.22 10.31
C HIS A 42 -2.69 -12.21 10.17
N ASP A 43 -1.47 -11.77 9.84
CA ASP A 43 -0.33 -12.67 9.65
C ASP A 43 -0.23 -13.71 10.80
N PRO A 44 -0.56 -14.99 10.52
CA PRO A 44 -0.66 -16.02 11.53
C PRO A 44 0.71 -16.43 12.08
N HIS A 45 1.81 -15.93 11.51
CA HIS A 45 3.18 -16.26 11.93
C HIS A 45 3.63 -15.61 13.25
N THR A 46 2.74 -14.89 13.94
CA THR A 46 3.03 -14.37 15.30
C THR A 46 3.15 -15.48 16.37
N GLY A 47 2.96 -16.76 16.00
CA GLY A 47 3.27 -17.92 16.84
C GLY A 47 4.53 -18.67 16.40
N GLY A 48 5.72 -18.21 16.84
CA GLY A 48 6.93 -19.03 17.08
C GLY A 48 7.36 -20.11 16.07
N GLY A 49 6.98 -20.03 14.79
CA GLY A 49 7.26 -21.04 13.77
C GLY A 49 7.91 -20.41 12.55
N SER A 50 9.23 -20.60 12.42
CA SER A 50 10.01 -20.20 11.25
C SER A 50 9.57 -20.99 10.02
N HIS A 51 8.64 -20.45 9.23
CA HIS A 51 8.58 -20.74 7.80
C HIS A 51 9.48 -19.73 7.08
N ALA A 52 10.73 -20.13 6.86
CA ALA A 52 11.76 -19.28 6.25
C ALA A 52 11.55 -18.98 4.76
N ASP A 53 10.42 -19.35 4.15
CA ASP A 53 10.15 -19.17 2.71
C ASP A 53 8.72 -18.67 2.36
N GLY A 54 7.93 -18.27 3.37
CA GLY A 54 6.53 -17.90 3.19
C GLY A 54 6.32 -16.44 2.78
N ASP A 55 6.62 -16.07 1.53
CA ASP A 55 6.24 -14.75 1.00
C ASP A 55 4.70 -14.65 0.90
N PRO A 56 4.04 -13.80 1.72
CA PRO A 56 2.59 -13.68 1.73
C PRO A 56 2.05 -12.94 0.51
N TRP A 57 2.90 -12.44 -0.40
CA TRP A 57 2.48 -11.71 -1.59
C TRP A 57 2.76 -12.43 -2.90
N ARG A 58 3.33 -13.64 -2.81
CA ARG A 58 3.65 -14.44 -3.99
C ARG A 58 2.40 -14.67 -4.85
N PRO A 59 2.49 -14.52 -6.18
CA PRO A 59 1.40 -14.91 -7.08
C PRO A 59 1.10 -16.40 -6.91
N ASP A 60 -0.17 -16.77 -6.92
CA ASP A 60 -0.55 -18.19 -6.91
C ASP A 60 0.05 -18.90 -8.15
N PRO A 61 0.54 -20.14 -8.01
CA PRO A 61 0.98 -20.91 -9.16
C PRO A 61 -0.20 -21.08 -10.14
N ALA A 62 0.07 -20.89 -11.44
CA ALA A 62 -0.97 -21.05 -12.45
C ALA A 62 -1.61 -22.44 -12.32
N PRO A 63 -2.95 -22.56 -12.36
CA PRO A 63 -3.60 -23.85 -12.24
C PRO A 63 -3.16 -24.80 -13.36
N GLU A 64 -2.94 -26.08 -13.03
CA GLU A 64 -2.65 -27.11 -14.02
C GLU A 64 -3.81 -27.21 -15.02
N ARG A 65 -3.51 -27.07 -16.30
CA ARG A 65 -4.50 -26.99 -17.37
C ARG A 65 -5.17 -28.35 -17.61
N ALA A 66 -6.31 -28.59 -16.97
CA ALA A 66 -7.30 -29.57 -17.44
C ALA A 66 -8.23 -28.86 -18.45
N GLY A 67 -7.95 -29.02 -19.74
CA GLY A 67 -8.59 -28.24 -20.80
C GLY A 67 -10.03 -28.65 -21.12
N THR A 68 -10.83 -27.66 -21.50
CA THR A 68 -11.88 -27.79 -22.54
C THR A 68 -11.62 -26.71 -23.59
N PRO A 69 -11.31 -27.07 -24.85
CA PRO A 69 -11.17 -26.10 -25.91
C PRO A 69 -12.57 -25.64 -26.38
N PHE A 70 -12.70 -24.37 -26.74
CA PHE A 70 -13.89 -23.72 -27.33
C PHE A 70 -14.94 -23.06 -26.40
N ALA A 71 -14.58 -22.66 -25.18
CA ALA A 71 -15.24 -21.50 -24.59
C ALA A 71 -14.41 -20.24 -24.91
N TYR A 72 -15.04 -19.17 -25.40
CA TYR A 72 -14.47 -17.81 -25.32
C TYR A 72 -14.48 -17.41 -23.84
N ALA A 73 -13.64 -18.08 -23.07
CA ALA A 73 -13.35 -17.72 -21.72
C ALA A 73 -12.37 -16.55 -21.79
N ASP A 74 -12.64 -15.53 -20.98
CA ASP A 74 -11.68 -14.54 -20.53
C ASP A 74 -10.57 -15.24 -19.70
N ALA A 75 -9.87 -16.18 -20.34
CA ALA A 75 -9.06 -17.21 -19.69
C ALA A 75 -7.55 -16.90 -19.70
N THR A 76 -7.16 -15.66 -19.99
CA THR A 76 -5.74 -15.27 -19.95
C THR A 76 -5.50 -13.82 -19.52
N ALA A 77 -6.24 -13.29 -18.55
CA ALA A 77 -5.72 -12.15 -17.82
C ALA A 77 -4.53 -12.67 -16.98
N ARG A 78 -3.30 -12.50 -17.49
CA ARG A 78 -2.10 -12.63 -16.66
C ARG A 78 -2.37 -11.84 -15.37
N PRO A 79 -2.09 -12.38 -14.17
CA PRO A 79 -2.25 -11.60 -12.95
C PRO A 79 -1.56 -10.26 -13.16
N ASP A 80 -2.29 -9.16 -12.96
CA ASP A 80 -1.70 -7.82 -13.02
C ASP A 80 -0.70 -7.78 -11.86
N THR A 81 0.60 -7.86 -12.18
CA THR A 81 1.67 -7.94 -11.18
C THR A 81 2.44 -6.64 -11.10
N VAL A 82 2.83 -6.26 -9.89
CA VAL A 82 3.60 -5.04 -9.62
C VAL A 82 4.90 -5.37 -8.88
N PRO A 83 6.03 -4.71 -9.20
CA PRO A 83 7.26 -4.87 -8.43
C PRO A 83 7.09 -4.30 -7.01
N TYR A 84 7.71 -4.95 -6.04
CA TYR A 84 7.74 -4.49 -4.65
C TYR A 84 9.03 -4.89 -3.94
N THR A 85 9.38 -4.19 -2.86
CA THR A 85 10.46 -4.54 -1.94
C THR A 85 9.86 -5.15 -0.68
N SER A 86 10.30 -6.34 -0.27
CA SER A 86 9.82 -6.91 0.99
C SER A 86 10.40 -6.17 2.19
N ALA A 87 9.58 -5.90 3.19
CA ALA A 87 10.01 -5.29 4.45
C ALA A 87 9.21 -5.84 5.64
N ARG A 88 9.59 -5.40 6.84
CA ARG A 88 8.81 -5.59 8.07
C ARG A 88 8.35 -4.23 8.58
N LEU A 89 7.13 -4.18 9.10
CA LEU A 89 6.54 -2.99 9.70
C LEU A 89 6.14 -3.27 11.15
N THR A 90 6.53 -2.36 12.03
CA THR A 90 5.95 -2.30 13.38
C THR A 90 4.57 -1.68 13.32
N VAL A 91 3.56 -2.45 13.71
CA VAL A 91 2.18 -2.00 13.83
C VAL A 91 1.69 -2.10 15.27
N VAL A 92 0.83 -1.16 15.67
CA VAL A 92 0.13 -1.22 16.96
C VAL A 92 -1.15 -2.02 16.79
N ARG A 93 -1.38 -2.97 17.70
CA ARG A 93 -2.52 -3.88 17.68
C ARG A 93 -3.21 -3.89 19.05
N PRO A 94 -4.53 -4.14 19.11
CA PRO A 94 -5.20 -4.45 20.35
C PRO A 94 -4.54 -5.66 21.04
N ASP A 95 -4.42 -5.59 22.36
CA ASP A 95 -3.94 -6.67 23.19
C ASP A 95 -5.04 -7.12 24.16
N ASP A 96 -5.80 -8.14 23.74
CA ASP A 96 -6.91 -8.66 24.53
C ASP A 96 -6.47 -9.28 25.86
N ALA A 97 -5.17 -9.62 26.01
CA ALA A 97 -4.60 -10.18 27.23
C ALA A 97 -4.41 -9.13 28.35
N THR A 98 -4.22 -7.86 28.00
CA THR A 98 -3.99 -6.76 28.96
C THR A 98 -5.30 -6.10 29.42
N GLY A 99 -6.45 -6.57 28.91
CA GLY A 99 -7.78 -6.03 29.20
C GLY A 99 -8.22 -4.96 28.19
N PRO A 100 -9.38 -4.31 28.42
CA PRO A 100 -9.96 -3.36 27.48
C PRO A 100 -9.02 -2.16 27.22
N GLY A 101 -8.69 -1.91 25.96
CA GLY A 101 -7.77 -0.83 25.58
C GLY A 101 -6.28 -1.18 25.70
N GLY A 102 -5.94 -2.43 26.04
CA GLY A 102 -4.58 -2.94 25.91
C GLY A 102 -4.09 -2.82 24.47
N VAL A 103 -2.84 -2.40 24.29
CA VAL A 103 -2.19 -2.37 22.98
C VAL A 103 -0.82 -3.03 23.05
N ARG A 104 -0.42 -3.69 21.96
CA ARG A 104 0.91 -4.25 21.79
C ARG A 104 1.47 -3.90 20.43
N THR A 105 2.79 -3.82 20.34
CA THR A 105 3.50 -3.70 19.07
C THR A 105 3.72 -5.09 18.47
N ALA A 106 3.57 -5.21 17.16
CA ALA A 106 3.89 -6.43 16.43
C ALA A 106 4.56 -6.09 15.10
N GLU A 107 5.56 -6.89 14.75
CA GLU A 107 6.21 -6.84 13.44
C GLU A 107 5.41 -7.65 12.42
N VAL A 108 5.06 -7.03 11.30
CA VAL A 108 4.31 -7.67 10.21
C VAL A 108 5.06 -7.60 8.89
N PRO A 109 4.94 -8.60 8.00
CA PRO A 109 5.47 -8.50 6.65
C PRO A 109 4.75 -7.40 5.87
N ALA A 110 5.50 -6.67 5.07
CA ALA A 110 4.98 -5.63 4.21
C ALA A 110 5.58 -5.70 2.80
N ALA A 111 4.75 -5.38 1.81
CA ALA A 111 5.18 -5.10 0.45
C ALA A 111 5.29 -3.59 0.25
N LEU A 112 6.51 -3.10 0.03
CA LEU A 112 6.77 -1.68 -0.22
C LEU A 112 6.80 -1.42 -1.72
N LEU A 113 5.90 -0.57 -2.20
CA LEU A 113 5.87 -0.08 -3.57
C LEU A 113 6.42 1.34 -3.62
N SER A 114 7.07 1.69 -4.73
CA SER A 114 7.32 3.10 -5.05
C SER A 114 5.99 3.84 -5.20
N VAL A 115 5.95 5.15 -4.94
CA VAL A 115 4.75 5.95 -5.20
C VAL A 115 4.31 5.84 -6.67
N THR A 116 5.27 5.78 -7.59
CA THR A 116 5.04 5.62 -9.03
C THR A 116 4.29 4.32 -9.34
N ASP A 117 4.71 3.20 -8.76
CA ASP A 117 4.10 1.89 -8.99
C ASP A 117 2.74 1.77 -8.27
N ALA A 118 2.61 2.37 -7.09
CA ALA A 118 1.38 2.30 -6.30
C ALA A 118 0.26 3.19 -6.85
N LEU A 119 0.57 4.34 -7.45
CA LEU A 119 -0.42 5.37 -7.81
C LEU A 119 -1.52 4.84 -8.75
N PRO A 120 -1.22 4.14 -9.87
CA PRO A 120 -2.26 3.57 -10.73
C PRO A 120 -3.13 2.52 -10.01
N LEU A 121 -2.55 1.80 -9.05
CA LEU A 121 -3.27 0.78 -8.27
C LEU A 121 -4.26 1.42 -7.31
N LEU A 122 -3.81 2.42 -6.55
CA LEU A 122 -4.62 3.15 -5.57
C LEU A 122 -5.81 3.87 -6.22
N VAL A 123 -5.59 4.52 -7.37
CA VAL A 123 -6.65 5.17 -8.14
C VAL A 123 -7.74 4.18 -8.54
N ARG A 124 -7.36 2.99 -9.03
CA ARG A 124 -8.32 1.90 -9.35
C ARG A 124 -9.02 1.37 -8.10
N ALA A 125 -8.28 1.19 -7.00
CA ALA A 125 -8.78 0.61 -5.77
C ALA A 125 -9.94 1.40 -5.15
N ARG A 126 -9.97 2.74 -5.31
CA ARG A 126 -11.02 3.62 -4.76
C ARG A 126 -12.45 3.15 -5.06
N GLN A 127 -12.66 2.58 -6.25
CA GLN A 127 -13.97 2.11 -6.71
C GLN A 127 -14.17 0.60 -6.55
N GLN A 128 -13.18 -0.14 -6.08
CA GLN A 128 -13.27 -1.58 -5.90
C GLN A 128 -13.86 -1.91 -4.53
N ALA A 129 -14.99 -2.61 -4.52
CA ALA A 129 -15.64 -3.06 -3.28
C ALA A 129 -14.78 -4.09 -2.51
N SER A 130 -13.97 -4.87 -3.21
CA SER A 130 -13.04 -5.85 -2.64
C SER A 130 -11.79 -5.23 -2.00
N ALA A 131 -11.50 -3.95 -2.27
CA ALA A 131 -10.31 -3.30 -1.74
C ALA A 131 -10.49 -2.93 -0.26
N HIS A 132 -9.41 -3.04 0.50
CA HIS A 132 -9.40 -2.69 1.92
C HIS A 132 -9.78 -1.21 2.12
N PRO A 133 -10.57 -0.84 3.14
CA PRO A 133 -10.97 0.55 3.39
C PRO A 133 -9.81 1.54 3.43
N ALA A 134 -8.70 1.20 4.13
CA ALA A 134 -7.49 2.04 4.17
C ALA A 134 -6.90 2.27 2.76
N THR A 135 -6.88 1.24 1.92
CA THR A 135 -6.38 1.32 0.53
C THR A 135 -7.29 2.18 -0.34
N ARG A 136 -8.61 2.09 -0.15
CA ARG A 136 -9.58 2.97 -0.81
C ARG A 136 -9.44 4.42 -0.38
N CYS A 137 -9.14 4.67 0.90
CA CYS A 137 -8.84 6.00 1.43
C CYS A 137 -7.60 6.60 0.75
N TRP A 138 -6.50 5.84 0.65
CA TRP A 138 -5.33 6.28 -0.11
C TRP A 138 -5.62 6.50 -1.61
N GLY A 139 -6.53 5.72 -2.20
CA GLY A 139 -7.04 5.98 -3.55
C GLY A 139 -7.78 7.31 -3.68
N ALA A 140 -8.58 7.69 -2.68
CA ALA A 140 -9.24 9.00 -2.63
C ALA A 140 -8.21 10.14 -2.51
N ALA A 141 -7.25 9.99 -1.59
CA ALA A 141 -6.18 10.95 -1.39
C ALA A 141 -5.32 11.15 -2.66
N ALA A 142 -4.96 10.06 -3.34
CA ALA A 142 -4.23 10.09 -4.60
C ALA A 142 -4.99 10.85 -5.69
N LEU A 143 -6.28 10.56 -5.86
CA LEU A 143 -7.14 11.27 -6.81
C LEU A 143 -7.23 12.76 -6.47
N HIS A 144 -7.41 13.11 -5.19
CA HIS A 144 -7.45 14.50 -4.76
C HIS A 144 -6.13 15.23 -5.05
N ALA A 145 -4.99 14.61 -4.75
CA ALA A 145 -3.68 15.16 -5.08
C ALA A 145 -3.50 15.39 -6.59
N LEU A 146 -3.95 14.45 -7.43
CA LEU A 146 -3.92 14.61 -8.89
C LEU A 146 -4.82 15.75 -9.37
N HIS A 147 -6.00 15.95 -8.77
CA HIS A 147 -6.86 17.10 -9.08
C HIS A 147 -6.18 18.43 -8.73
N LEU A 148 -5.48 18.51 -7.59
CA LEU A 148 -4.71 19.69 -7.20
C LEU A 148 -3.58 19.99 -8.19
N VAL A 149 -2.85 18.96 -8.63
CA VAL A 149 -1.82 19.07 -9.67
C VAL A 149 -2.42 19.57 -10.99
N ALA A 150 -3.51 18.97 -11.45
CA ALA A 150 -4.16 19.34 -12.71
C ALA A 150 -4.68 20.78 -12.69
N ARG A 151 -5.06 21.31 -11.52
CA ARG A 151 -5.49 22.70 -11.31
C ARG A 151 -4.33 23.67 -11.09
N GLY A 152 -3.08 23.21 -11.12
CA GLY A 152 -1.90 24.04 -10.88
C GLY A 152 -1.77 24.53 -9.43
N ARG A 153 -2.36 23.82 -8.46
CA ARG A 153 -2.37 24.20 -7.03
C ARG A 153 -1.22 23.60 -6.24
N ILE A 154 -0.06 23.48 -6.87
CA ILE A 154 1.13 22.95 -6.23
C ILE A 154 2.18 24.05 -6.23
N LEU A 155 2.58 24.46 -5.03
CA LEU A 155 3.55 25.51 -4.80
C LEU A 155 4.93 24.89 -4.53
N PRO A 156 6.00 25.40 -5.16
CA PRO A 156 7.36 24.98 -4.84
C PRO A 156 7.76 25.46 -3.44
N GLY A 157 8.63 24.72 -2.78
CA GLY A 157 9.19 25.07 -1.47
C GLY A 157 10.38 24.17 -1.11
N LEU A 158 10.87 24.29 0.12
CA LEU A 158 11.96 23.48 0.66
C LEU A 158 11.53 22.75 1.94
N THR A 159 12.09 21.57 2.18
CA THR A 159 12.06 20.90 3.49
C THR A 159 13.01 21.62 4.46
N ALA A 160 12.91 21.30 5.76
CA ALA A 160 13.84 21.82 6.76
C ALA A 160 15.30 21.44 6.45
N ASP A 161 15.50 20.27 5.85
CA ASP A 161 16.82 19.75 5.46
C ASP A 161 17.29 20.24 4.08
N GLY A 162 16.57 21.19 3.45
CA GLY A 162 16.99 21.83 2.21
C GLY A 162 16.69 21.05 0.93
N HIS A 163 15.75 20.10 0.96
CA HIS A 163 15.31 19.39 -0.25
C HIS A 163 14.14 20.09 -0.93
N ASP A 164 14.13 20.07 -2.27
CA ASP A 164 12.98 20.51 -3.06
C ASP A 164 11.70 19.80 -2.63
N ALA A 165 10.69 20.60 -2.30
CA ALA A 165 9.38 20.15 -1.85
C ALA A 165 8.27 20.84 -2.65
N TRP A 166 7.13 20.17 -2.72
CA TRP A 166 5.94 20.66 -3.39
C TRP A 166 4.79 20.61 -2.39
N ARG A 167 4.10 21.74 -2.20
CA ARG A 167 3.02 21.87 -1.20
C ARG A 167 1.71 22.13 -1.94
N ALA A 168 0.67 21.40 -1.58
CA ALA A 168 -0.69 21.74 -2.02
C ALA A 168 -1.10 23.09 -1.43
N GLY A 169 -1.55 24.03 -2.24
CA GLY A 169 -2.18 25.23 -1.73
C GLY A 169 -2.28 26.43 -2.68
N PRO A 170 -3.08 27.45 -2.30
CA PRO A 170 -4.03 27.42 -1.18
C PRO A 170 -5.22 26.50 -1.47
N SER A 171 -5.60 25.66 -0.51
CA SER A 171 -6.79 24.79 -0.60
C SER A 171 -8.05 25.65 -0.54
N ASP A 172 -8.95 25.51 -1.52
CA ASP A 172 -10.26 26.16 -1.43
C ASP A 172 -11.21 25.38 -0.49
N ALA A 173 -12.40 25.93 -0.27
CA ALA A 173 -13.38 25.30 0.63
C ALA A 173 -13.82 23.90 0.16
N GLU A 174 -13.82 23.65 -1.15
CA GLU A 174 -14.18 22.37 -1.74
C GLU A 174 -13.07 21.33 -1.49
N ASP A 175 -11.80 21.72 -1.64
CA ASP A 175 -10.66 20.86 -1.32
C ASP A 175 -10.68 20.42 0.15
N VAL A 176 -10.95 21.35 1.07
CA VAL A 176 -11.06 21.05 2.50
C VAL A 176 -12.26 20.16 2.81
N ALA A 177 -13.40 20.40 2.17
CA ALA A 177 -14.59 19.57 2.33
C ALA A 177 -14.33 18.13 1.85
N HIS A 178 -13.62 17.97 0.73
CA HIS A 178 -13.26 16.66 0.20
C HIS A 178 -12.36 15.89 1.18
N LEU A 179 -11.31 16.52 1.73
CA LEU A 179 -10.41 15.88 2.69
C LEU A 179 -11.11 15.42 3.97
N ARG A 180 -12.12 16.16 4.43
CA ARG A 180 -12.91 15.79 5.64
C ARG A 180 -13.90 14.66 5.39
N ALA A 181 -14.25 14.39 4.13
CA ALA A 181 -15.24 13.39 3.76
C ALA A 181 -14.62 12.01 3.49
N VAL A 182 -13.29 11.89 3.53
CA VAL A 182 -12.53 10.64 3.32
C VAL A 182 -12.38 9.89 4.65
#